data_AF-A0A853ITX6-F1
#
_entry.id   AF-A0A853ITX6-F1
#
_cell.length_a   1.000
_cell.length_b   1.000
_cell.length_c   1.000
_cell.angle_alpha   90.00
_cell.angle_beta   90.00
_cell.angle_gamma   90.00
#
_symmetry.space_group_name_H-M   'P 1'
#
loop_
_entity.id
_entity.type
_entity.pdbx_description
1 polymer ?
#
loop_
_entity_poly.entity_id
_entity_poly.type
_entity_poly.pdbx_seq_one_letter_code
_entity_poly.pdbx_strand_id
1 'polypeptide(L)'
;MKNLNVEKVAKAIETDAGHATPGLRAGLEQAKRGEYAAVHTPEQIRARRKAGRPLGSVQATTKKPVQIRLDDDVLTALRATGDGWQTRINDTLRASLMLAGKLPATKPAEDRRRP
;
A
#
# COMPACT_ATOMS: atom_id res chain seq x y z
N MET A 1 16.24 23.59 23.25
CA MET A 1 17.18 23.78 22.12
C MET A 1 17.44 25.25 21.78
N LYS A 2 17.57 26.16 22.76
CA LYS A 2 17.66 27.62 22.48
C LYS A 2 19.09 28.13 22.15
N ASN A 3 20.11 27.26 22.29
CA ASN A 3 21.53 27.64 22.10
C ASN A 3 22.23 26.81 21.01
N LEU A 4 21.51 26.41 19.95
CA LEU A 4 22.12 25.71 18.82
C LEU A 4 22.82 26.71 17.89
N ASN A 5 24.16 26.61 17.78
CA ASN A 5 24.93 27.31 16.75
C ASN A 5 24.96 26.47 15.48
N VAL A 6 24.13 26.85 14.50
CA VAL A 6 23.88 26.08 13.28
C VAL A 6 25.13 25.92 12.42
N GLU A 7 25.97 26.95 12.32
CA GLU A 7 27.21 26.89 11.53
C GLU A 7 28.24 25.96 12.14
N LYS A 8 28.39 25.97 13.47
CA LYS A 8 29.30 25.05 14.16
C LYS A 8 28.90 23.59 13.94
N VAL A 9 27.60 23.31 13.96
CA VAL A 9 27.05 21.96 13.79
C VAL A 9 27.11 21.51 12.33
N ALA A 10 26.74 22.37 11.38
CA ALA A 10 26.87 22.07 9.96
C ALA A 10 28.32 21.75 9.58
N LYS A 11 29.28 22.55 10.06
CA LYS A 11 30.71 22.34 9.81
C LYS A 11 31.21 21.01 10.38
N ALA A 12 30.79 20.64 11.58
CA ALA A 12 31.17 19.36 12.18
C ALA A 12 30.63 18.16 11.37
N ILE A 13 29.36 18.23 10.94
CA ILE A 13 28.73 17.18 10.14
C ILE A 13 29.38 17.05 8.76
N GLU A 14 29.65 18.17 8.07
CA GLU A 14 30.28 18.15 6.75
C GLU A 14 31.74 17.68 6.82
N THR A 15 32.43 17.94 7.93
CA THR A 15 33.79 17.44 8.17
C THR A 15 33.80 15.93 8.37
N ASP A 16 32.83 15.40 9.13
CA ASP A 16 32.67 13.96 9.35
C ASP A 16 32.21 13.22 8.08
N ALA A 17 31.28 13.81 7.33
CA ALA A 17 30.77 13.26 6.06
C ALA A 17 31.80 13.34 4.91
N GLY A 18 32.84 14.16 5.04
CA GLY A 18 33.87 14.35 4.00
C GLY A 18 33.38 15.08 2.75
N HIS A 19 32.15 15.58 2.74
CA HIS A 19 31.57 16.34 1.65
C HIS A 19 30.56 17.39 2.17
N ALA A 20 30.31 18.42 1.37
CA ALA A 20 29.26 19.39 1.67
C ALA A 20 27.87 18.72 1.51
N THR A 21 26.93 19.06 2.39
CA THR A 21 25.57 18.50 2.35
C THR A 21 24.59 19.59 1.93
N PRO A 22 24.14 19.61 0.66
CA PRO A 22 23.20 20.62 0.19
C PRO A 22 21.92 20.62 1.04
N GLY A 23 21.49 21.82 1.47
CA GLY A 23 20.27 21.97 2.28
C GLY A 23 20.41 21.70 3.77
N LEU A 24 21.56 21.21 4.26
CA LEU A 24 21.77 20.92 5.68
C LEU A 24 21.61 22.16 6.57
N ARG A 25 22.21 23.29 6.18
CA ARG A 25 22.08 24.56 6.90
C ARG A 25 20.63 25.05 6.97
N ALA A 26 19.89 24.93 5.86
CA ALA A 26 18.49 25.31 5.80
C ALA A 26 17.62 24.43 6.71
N GLY A 27 17.85 23.11 6.74
CA GLY A 27 17.16 22.19 7.64
C GLY A 27 17.48 22.42 9.13
N LEU A 28 18.73 22.75 9.46
CA LEU A 28 19.14 23.08 10.84
C LEU A 28 18.53 24.40 11.33
N GLU A 29 18.44 25.41 10.47
CA GLU A 29 17.73 26.66 10.78
C GLU A 29 16.22 26.44 10.96
N GLN A 30 15.62 25.59 10.12
CA GLN A 30 14.22 25.20 10.25
C GLN A 30 13.95 24.48 11.59
N ALA A 31 14.83 23.55 11.99
CA ALA A 31 14.77 22.88 13.29
C ALA A 31 14.98 23.85 14.46
N LYS A 32 15.90 24.81 14.34
CA LYS A 32 16.12 25.87 15.34
C LYS A 32 14.91 26.78 15.53
N ARG A 33 14.16 27.05 14.45
CA ARG A 33 12.88 27.77 14.47
C ARG A 33 11.70 26.92 14.96
N GLY A 34 11.90 25.63 15.22
CA GLY A 34 10.85 24.72 15.68
C GLY A 34 9.88 24.29 14.58
N GLU A 35 10.22 24.54 13.32
CA GLU A 35 9.45 24.11 12.15
C GLU A 35 9.79 22.65 11.83
N TYR A 36 9.29 21.73 12.64
CA TYR A 36 9.40 20.30 12.34
C TYR A 36 8.30 19.90 11.34
N ALA A 37 8.59 18.94 10.45
CA ALA A 37 7.53 18.21 9.77
C ALA A 37 6.57 17.65 10.83
N ALA A 38 5.26 17.63 10.55
CA ALA A 38 4.23 17.29 11.53
C ALA A 38 4.59 16.03 12.34
N VAL A 39 4.96 16.22 13.60
CA VAL A 39 5.30 15.11 14.50
C VAL A 39 3.98 14.54 15.01
N HIS A 40 3.60 13.38 14.49
CA HIS A 40 2.40 12.70 14.97
C HIS A 40 2.68 12.04 16.32
N THR A 41 1.91 12.41 17.34
CA THR A 41 2.00 11.77 18.66
C THR A 41 1.60 10.29 18.55
N PRO A 42 2.08 9.40 19.44
CA PRO A 42 1.66 8.00 19.47
C PRO A 42 0.13 7.84 19.54
N GLU A 43 -0.56 8.77 20.21
CA GLU A 43 -2.02 8.84 20.29
C GLU A 43 -2.65 9.21 18.95
N GLN A 44 -2.09 10.18 18.21
CA GLN A 44 -2.54 10.54 16.86
C GLN A 44 -2.34 9.39 15.86
N ILE A 45 -1.26 8.62 16.01
CA ILE A 45 -1.02 7.41 15.20
C ILE A 45 -2.05 6.32 15.54
N ARG A 46 -2.35 6.09 16.82
CA ARG A 46 -3.40 5.14 17.25
C ARG A 46 -4.79 5.55 16.79
N ALA A 47 -5.12 6.83 16.83
CA ALA A 47 -6.38 7.37 16.31
C ALA A 47 -6.53 7.13 14.81
N ARG A 48 -5.45 7.31 14.03
CA ARG A 48 -5.44 6.94 12.60
C ARG A 48 -5.51 5.43 12.35
N ARG A 49 -4.87 4.60 13.17
CA ARG A 49 -4.96 3.12 13.05
C ARG A 49 -6.35 2.56 13.34
N LYS A 50 -7.19 3.29 14.08
CA LYS A 50 -8.61 2.94 14.25
C LYS A 50 -9.43 3.12 12.98
N ALA A 51 -9.00 3.98 12.06
CA ALA A 51 -9.50 3.97 10.69
C ALA A 51 -8.83 2.82 9.91
N GLY A 52 -9.13 1.59 10.31
CA GLY A 52 -9.05 0.48 9.38
C GLY A 52 -9.92 0.77 8.16
N ARG A 53 -9.70 0.01 7.08
CA ARG A 53 -10.50 0.06 5.84
C ARG A 53 -11.99 0.23 6.20
N PRO A 54 -12.73 1.16 5.57
CA PRO A 54 -14.11 1.47 5.94
C PRO A 54 -14.94 0.20 6.14
N LEU A 55 -15.77 0.16 7.18
CA LEU A 55 -16.56 -1.00 7.60
C LEU A 55 -17.55 -1.54 6.53
N GLY A 56 -17.64 -0.92 5.35
CA GLY A 56 -18.36 -1.44 4.17
C GLY A 56 -17.48 -2.13 3.12
N SER A 57 -16.16 -2.23 3.34
CA SER A 57 -15.22 -2.83 2.40
C SER A 57 -15.11 -4.36 2.49
N VAL A 58 -15.77 -4.96 3.47
CA VAL A 58 -15.90 -6.40 3.58
C VAL A 58 -17.01 -6.82 2.62
N GLN A 59 -16.63 -7.33 1.44
CA GLN A 59 -17.62 -7.95 0.56
C GLN A 59 -18.40 -8.99 1.36
N ALA A 60 -19.74 -8.89 1.35
CA ALA A 60 -20.66 -9.83 1.98
C ALA A 60 -20.41 -11.30 1.55
N THR A 61 -19.71 -11.49 0.43
CA THR A 61 -19.14 -12.78 0.03
C THR A 61 -17.63 -12.62 -0.14
N THR A 62 -16.87 -12.92 0.91
CA THR A 62 -15.41 -12.88 0.86
C THR A 62 -14.89 -14.08 0.06
N LYS A 63 -14.07 -13.81 -0.96
CA LYS A 63 -13.36 -14.87 -1.70
C LYS A 63 -12.52 -15.68 -0.70
N LYS A 64 -12.68 -17.00 -0.67
CA LYS A 64 -11.89 -17.87 0.21
C LYS A 64 -10.50 -18.07 -0.42
N PRO A 65 -9.40 -17.76 0.29
CA PRO A 65 -8.07 -18.07 -0.23
C PRO A 65 -7.90 -19.59 -0.21
N VAL A 66 -7.57 -20.16 -1.37
CA VAL A 66 -7.31 -21.59 -1.54
C VAL A 66 -5.98 -21.77 -2.29
N GLN A 67 -5.25 -22.83 -1.96
CA GLN A 67 -4.06 -23.22 -2.72
C GLN A 67 -4.46 -24.20 -3.82
N ILE A 68 -4.24 -23.80 -5.08
CA ILE A 68 -4.47 -24.63 -6.27
C ILE A 68 -3.14 -24.83 -6.99
N ARG A 69 -2.93 -26.02 -7.56
CA ARG A 69 -1.81 -26.31 -8.46
C ARG A 69 -2.31 -26.20 -9.90
N LEU A 70 -1.58 -25.45 -10.72
CA LEU A 70 -1.82 -25.31 -12.15
C LEU A 70 -0.54 -25.75 -12.87
N ASP A 71 -0.68 -26.28 -14.07
CA ASP A 71 0.47 -26.58 -14.94
C ASP A 71 1.24 -25.30 -15.29
N ASP A 72 2.54 -25.45 -15.56
CA ASP A 72 3.45 -24.32 -15.74
C ASP A 72 3.14 -23.48 -16.99
N ASP A 73 2.75 -24.13 -18.08
CA ASP A 73 2.32 -23.51 -19.33
C ASP A 73 1.02 -22.71 -19.15
N VAL A 74 0.06 -23.25 -18.42
CA VAL A 74 -1.20 -22.58 -18.06
C VAL A 74 -0.92 -21.37 -17.18
N LEU A 75 -0.07 -21.50 -16.16
CA LEU A 75 0.30 -20.37 -15.30
C LEU A 75 1.00 -19.27 -16.09
N THR A 76 1.90 -19.64 -17.00
CA THR A 76 2.61 -18.72 -17.89
C THR A 76 1.62 -17.97 -18.79
N ALA A 77 0.72 -18.68 -19.45
CA ALA A 77 -0.32 -18.08 -20.30
C ALA A 77 -1.23 -17.12 -19.51
N LEU A 78 -1.66 -17.50 -18.29
CA LEU A 78 -2.49 -16.65 -17.45
C LEU A 78 -1.76 -15.38 -17.02
N ARG A 79 -0.51 -15.49 -16.58
CA ARG A 79 0.31 -14.35 -16.16
C ARG A 79 0.62 -13.40 -17.32
N ALA A 80 0.79 -13.92 -18.54
CA ALA A 80 0.98 -13.12 -19.74
C ALA A 80 -0.22 -12.19 -20.02
N THR A 81 -1.41 -12.50 -19.48
CA THR A 81 -2.58 -11.60 -19.60
C THR A 81 -2.46 -10.32 -18.77
N GLY A 82 -1.47 -10.22 -17.87
CA GLY A 82 -1.17 -9.04 -17.06
C GLY A 82 -1.87 -9.01 -15.70
N ASP A 83 -1.96 -7.81 -15.13
CA ASP A 83 -2.55 -7.60 -13.80
C ASP A 83 -4.01 -8.07 -13.75
N GLY A 84 -4.37 -8.71 -12.63
CA GLY A 84 -5.71 -9.25 -12.43
C GLY A 84 -5.97 -10.63 -13.06
N TRP A 85 -4.94 -11.33 -13.55
CA TRP A 85 -5.07 -12.71 -14.08
C TRP A 85 -5.78 -13.68 -13.12
N GLN A 86 -5.62 -13.51 -11.80
CA GLN A 86 -6.33 -14.29 -10.78
C GLN A 86 -7.85 -14.04 -10.77
N THR A 87 -8.28 -12.81 -11.06
CA THR A 87 -9.70 -12.48 -11.17
C THR A 87 -10.26 -13.08 -12.47
N ARG A 88 -9.50 -13.01 -13.57
CA ARG A 88 -9.91 -13.58 -14.85
C ARG A 88 -10.08 -15.09 -14.78
N ILE A 89 -9.12 -15.83 -14.20
CA ILE A 89 -9.27 -17.29 -14.06
C ILE A 89 -10.47 -17.66 -13.18
N ASN A 90 -10.72 -16.90 -12.11
CA ASN A 90 -11.92 -17.10 -11.28
C ASN A 90 -13.21 -16.89 -12.09
N ASP A 91 -13.25 -15.89 -12.98
CA ASP A 91 -14.43 -15.61 -13.81
C ASP A 91 -14.62 -16.69 -14.89
N THR A 92 -13.53 -17.16 -15.51
CA THR A 92 -13.57 -18.29 -16.45
C THR A 92 -14.08 -19.57 -15.77
N LEU A 93 -13.57 -19.90 -14.58
CA LEU A 93 -14.03 -21.06 -13.80
C LEU A 93 -15.51 -20.94 -13.45
N ARG A 94 -15.97 -19.75 -13.03
CA ARG A 94 -17.39 -19.48 -12.77
C ARG A 94 -18.24 -19.69 -14.01
N ALA A 95 -17.84 -19.14 -15.16
CA ALA A 95 -18.57 -19.30 -16.42
C ALA A 95 -18.64 -20.78 -16.84
N SER A 96 -17.54 -21.51 -16.72
CA SER A 96 -17.50 -22.95 -17.01
C SER A 96 -18.43 -23.76 -16.11
N LEU A 97 -18.48 -23.46 -14.81
CA LEU A 97 -19.37 -24.13 -13.86
C LEU A 97 -20.84 -23.75 -14.07
N MET A 98 -21.13 -22.52 -14.51
CA MET A 98 -22.47 -22.10 -14.92
C MET A 98 -22.94 -22.86 -16.16
N LEU A 99 -22.09 -22.98 -17.17
CA LEU A 99 -22.38 -23.76 -18.38
C LEU A 99 -22.62 -25.24 -18.06
N ALA A 100 -21.86 -25.79 -17.10
CA ALA A 100 -22.05 -27.15 -16.61
C ALA A 100 -23.26 -27.33 -15.67
N GLY A 101 -24.05 -26.27 -15.42
CA GLY A 101 -25.20 -26.30 -14.50
C GLY A 101 -24.84 -26.51 -13.02
N LYS A 102 -23.56 -26.37 -12.65
CA LYS A 102 -23.05 -26.55 -11.28
C LYS A 102 -23.15 -25.29 -10.43
N LEU A 103 -23.29 -24.13 -11.07
CA LEU A 103 -23.55 -22.85 -10.41
C LEU A 103 -24.78 -22.17 -11.02
N PRO A 104 -25.65 -21.55 -10.20
CA PRO A 104 -26.72 -20.72 -10.72
C PRO A 104 -26.16 -19.48 -11.43
N ALA A 105 -26.91 -18.96 -12.40
CA ALA A 105 -26.56 -17.72 -13.09
C ALA A 105 -26.64 -16.52 -12.12
N THR A 106 -25.53 -16.20 -11.47
CA THR A 106 -25.44 -15.06 -10.54
C THR A 106 -24.50 -14.00 -11.10
N LYS A 107 -24.91 -12.73 -11.02
CA LYS A 107 -24.06 -11.59 -11.40
C LYS A 107 -22.74 -11.60 -10.61
N PRO A 108 -21.59 -11.34 -11.28
CA PRO A 108 -20.28 -11.32 -10.64
C PRO A 108 -20.23 -10.28 -9.53
N ALA A 109 -19.48 -10.59 -8.47
CA ALA A 109 -19.39 -9.77 -7.27
C ALA A 109 -18.76 -8.38 -7.52
N GLU A 110 -18.13 -8.15 -8.68
CA GLU A 110 -17.59 -6.85 -9.12
C GLU A 110 -18.72 -5.87 -9.46
N ASP A 111 -19.84 -6.35 -10.02
CA ASP A 111 -20.98 -5.51 -10.44
C ASP A 111 -21.75 -4.91 -9.24
N ARG A 112 -21.57 -5.47 -8.04
CA ARG A 112 -22.18 -4.97 -6.81
C ARG A 112 -21.40 -3.84 -6.13
N ARG A 113 -20.30 -3.37 -6.75
CA ARG A 113 -19.38 -2.36 -6.20
C ARG A 113 -19.45 -0.99 -6.90
N ARG A 114 -20.36 -0.78 -7.87
CA ARG A 114 -20.66 0.58 -8.37
C ARG A 114 -21.88 1.16 -7.64
N PRO A 115 -21.85 2.44 -7.22
CA PRO A 115 -23.05 3.14 -6.80
C PRO A 115 -24.02 3.33 -7.97
#